data_AF-A0A150QNX0-F1
#
_entry.id   AF-A0A150QNX0-F1
#
_cell.length_a   1.000
_cell.length_b   1.000
_cell.length_c   1.000
_cell.angle_alpha   90.00
_cell.angle_beta   90.00
_cell.angle_gamma   90.00
#
_symmetry.space_group_name_H-M   'P 1'
#
loop_
_entity.id
_entity.type
_entity.pdbx_description
1 polymer ?
#
loop_
_entity_poly.entity_id
_entity_poly.type
_entity_poly.pdbx_seq_one_letter_code
_entity_poly.pdbx_strand_id
1 'polypeptide(L)'
;MSKVGRRTPARPGLAAHAQPRHDAAVHPVLVAVRAALARGPVAAGSPPDPWHAWLLVALARQVDRQRWLVRIQRALLLEDSGRGEVPGMPGWRFFFHGIGLCLTAPDGETIDVDDHGDGGRTIDPYFFARRILSLPLPALPEERLLAFLPTADAMTAAIRELSEEALLVPDEKGYVFRVLPELEELAAALASIDFSDAERRVRWAEHLGDLDLLARERPSTASEARATAQRAAYKRYLLARIARDSTARAFIDPLEAVLTPAEFVDACAGLIDASVSVTSGHAIERLDAHPDYPVCPAVGRLLARADPAQHHPYAVHAAARYLLRRGIERDRAVEVVLAFARVEVVAGYRGNPFLGELALLLLEHAPPHALAALRRGLRSNTPAVRTLVAASLAALGQPWCLRELLLALDDAATFEESASVRAALSWLGADEARAAVTRWTQTHVLRVTEGPGYGWEEVQEASVDESLAYEIEERRAWSDAVRPAIDPDFDRVVWG
;
A
#
# COMPACT_ATOMS: atom_id res chain seq x y z
N MET A 1 47.66 21.70 -2.43
CA MET A 1 46.63 22.76 -2.50
C MET A 1 45.53 22.42 -1.50
N SER A 2 45.30 23.32 -0.56
CA SER A 2 44.51 23.13 0.67
C SER A 2 43.03 22.85 0.39
N LYS A 3 42.48 21.83 1.07
CA LYS A 3 41.03 21.58 1.16
C LYS A 3 40.40 22.62 2.09
N VAL A 4 39.62 23.53 1.51
CA VAL A 4 38.77 24.48 2.22
C VAL A 4 37.53 23.73 2.71
N GLY A 5 37.47 23.48 4.02
CA GLY A 5 36.29 22.93 4.69
C GLY A 5 35.15 23.94 4.73
N ARG A 6 34.02 23.64 4.08
CA ARG A 6 32.78 24.38 4.27
C ARG A 6 32.17 23.96 5.61
N ARG A 7 32.20 24.87 6.59
CA ARG A 7 31.41 24.78 7.82
C ARG A 7 29.94 25.03 7.48
N THR A 8 29.09 24.03 7.71
CA THR A 8 27.64 24.17 7.76
C THR A 8 27.27 25.02 8.98
N PRO A 9 26.42 26.05 8.88
CA PRO A 9 26.02 26.83 10.04
C PRO A 9 25.18 25.97 10.99
N ALA A 10 25.52 26.02 12.28
CA ALA A 10 24.71 25.44 13.35
C ALA A 10 23.32 26.07 13.33
N ARG A 11 22.28 25.24 13.22
CA ARG A 11 20.89 25.68 13.40
C ARG A 11 20.69 26.11 14.86
N PRO A 12 19.96 27.22 15.11
CA PRO A 12 19.67 27.65 16.47
C PRO A 12 18.83 26.58 17.19
N GLY A 13 19.21 26.30 18.45
CA GLY A 13 18.59 25.27 19.28
C GLY A 13 17.08 25.46 19.36
N LEU A 14 16.35 24.40 18.96
CA LEU A 14 14.95 24.24 19.28
C LEU A 14 14.82 24.15 20.80
N ALA A 15 13.99 25.05 21.34
CA ALA A 15 13.69 25.13 22.75
C ALA A 15 13.26 23.77 23.30
N ALA A 16 13.75 23.45 24.50
CA ALA A 16 13.32 22.29 25.27
C ALA A 16 11.79 22.22 25.31
N HIS A 17 11.23 21.10 24.82
CA HIS A 17 9.82 20.80 24.94
C HIS A 17 9.40 20.91 26.41
N ALA A 18 8.52 21.88 26.69
CA ALA A 18 7.88 21.99 27.98
C ALA A 18 7.14 20.68 28.28
N GLN A 19 7.47 20.05 29.41
CA GLN A 19 6.71 18.91 29.94
C GLN A 19 5.23 19.29 30.06
N PRO A 20 4.30 18.52 29.47
CA PRO A 20 2.87 18.79 29.61
C PRO A 20 2.46 18.61 31.07
N ARG A 21 1.69 19.58 31.59
CA ARG A 21 1.15 19.57 32.95
C ARG A 21 0.20 18.38 33.13
N HIS A 22 0.51 17.51 34.09
CA HIS A 22 -0.17 16.26 34.45
C HIS A 22 -1.50 16.45 35.21
N ASP A 23 -2.41 17.30 34.74
CA ASP A 23 -3.80 17.34 35.24
C ASP A 23 -4.81 16.97 34.13
N ALA A 24 -4.40 16.11 33.20
CA ALA A 24 -5.30 15.57 32.17
C ALA A 24 -6.14 14.43 32.76
N ALA A 25 -7.47 14.53 32.64
CA ALA A 25 -8.37 13.43 32.94
C ALA A 25 -7.92 12.17 32.18
N VAL A 26 -7.85 11.02 32.88
CA VAL A 26 -7.40 9.75 32.28
C VAL A 26 -8.36 9.37 31.14
N HIS A 27 -7.82 9.13 29.95
CA HIS A 27 -8.61 8.83 28.76
C HIS A 27 -9.50 7.57 28.97
N PRO A 28 -10.78 7.58 28.57
CA PRO A 28 -11.70 6.46 28.81
C PRO A 28 -11.19 5.11 28.28
N VAL A 29 -10.51 5.12 27.12
CA VAL A 29 -9.91 3.92 26.53
C VAL A 29 -8.85 3.29 27.45
N LEU A 30 -7.98 4.09 28.07
CA LEU A 30 -6.96 3.59 29.01
C LEU A 30 -7.59 3.01 30.27
N VAL A 31 -8.62 3.69 30.80
CA VAL A 31 -9.38 3.20 31.96
C VAL A 31 -10.00 1.84 31.66
N ALA A 32 -10.62 1.69 30.49
CA ALA A 32 -11.23 0.44 30.05
C ALA A 32 -10.21 -0.71 29.93
N VAL A 33 -9.06 -0.48 29.29
CA VAL A 33 -8.00 -1.51 29.15
C VAL A 33 -7.47 -1.95 30.52
N ARG A 34 -7.22 -1.00 31.43
CA ARG A 34 -6.76 -1.31 32.80
C ARG A 34 -7.79 -2.11 33.57
N ALA A 35 -9.05 -1.68 33.54
CA ALA A 35 -10.14 -2.38 34.22
C ALA A 35 -10.30 -3.81 33.67
N ALA A 36 -10.25 -4.00 32.35
CA ALA A 36 -10.34 -5.32 31.72
C ALA A 36 -9.22 -6.28 32.19
N LEU A 37 -8.00 -5.75 32.29
CA LEU A 37 -6.82 -6.49 32.73
C LEU A 37 -6.88 -6.82 34.24
N ALA A 38 -7.26 -5.84 35.05
CA ALA A 38 -7.40 -5.98 36.51
C ALA A 38 -8.65 -6.77 36.93
N ARG A 39 -9.52 -7.14 35.99
CA ARG A 39 -10.86 -7.71 36.26
C ARG A 39 -11.71 -6.79 37.14
N GLY A 40 -11.54 -5.48 36.97
CA GLY A 40 -12.33 -4.46 37.64
C GLY A 40 -13.76 -4.35 37.11
N PRO A 41 -14.58 -3.46 37.68
CA PRO A 41 -15.89 -3.15 37.12
C PRO A 41 -15.76 -2.35 35.81
N VAL A 42 -16.73 -2.51 34.92
CA VAL A 42 -16.87 -1.64 33.73
C VAL A 42 -17.15 -0.21 34.22
N ALA A 43 -16.39 0.76 33.70
CA ALA A 43 -16.52 2.15 34.08
C ALA A 43 -17.94 2.69 33.78
N ALA A 44 -18.49 3.49 34.70
CA ALA A 44 -19.76 4.16 34.46
C ALA A 44 -19.59 5.28 33.42
N GLY A 45 -20.43 5.30 32.40
CA GLY A 45 -20.40 6.31 31.33
C GLY A 45 -20.58 5.72 29.94
N SER A 46 -20.31 6.52 28.92
CA SER A 46 -20.25 6.03 27.54
C SER A 46 -19.06 5.07 27.39
N PRO A 47 -19.26 3.86 26.85
CA PRO A 47 -18.15 2.97 26.57
C PRO A 47 -17.18 3.62 25.57
N PRO A 48 -15.88 3.25 25.59
CA PRO A 48 -14.94 3.72 24.59
C PRO A 48 -15.33 3.21 23.19
N ASP A 49 -14.82 3.88 22.17
CA ASP A 49 -14.95 3.42 20.79
C ASP A 49 -14.15 2.11 20.59
N PRO A 50 -14.80 0.99 20.22
CA PRO A 50 -14.16 -0.33 20.26
C PRO A 50 -13.03 -0.49 19.23
N TRP A 51 -13.08 0.22 18.10
CA TRP A 51 -12.01 0.18 17.09
C TRP A 51 -10.71 0.81 17.59
N HIS A 52 -10.78 1.90 18.36
CA HIS A 52 -9.62 2.52 19.01
C HIS A 52 -9.15 1.69 20.21
N ALA A 53 -10.08 1.15 20.99
CA ALA A 53 -9.76 0.34 22.16
C ALA A 53 -9.05 -0.97 21.80
N TRP A 54 -9.54 -1.71 20.80
CA TRP A 54 -8.87 -2.91 20.30
C TRP A 54 -7.53 -2.61 19.62
N LEU A 55 -7.43 -1.51 18.87
CA LEU A 55 -6.16 -1.07 18.29
C LEU A 55 -5.12 -0.81 19.38
N LEU A 56 -5.47 -0.13 20.46
CA LEU A 56 -4.54 0.14 21.57
C LEU A 56 -4.04 -1.15 22.25
N VAL A 57 -4.91 -2.15 22.41
CA VAL A 57 -4.52 -3.47 22.92
C VAL A 57 -3.58 -4.18 21.94
N ALA A 58 -3.87 -4.15 20.64
CA ALA A 58 -3.02 -4.74 19.62
C ALA A 58 -1.62 -4.10 19.57
N LEU A 59 -1.54 -2.77 19.67
CA LEU A 59 -0.29 -2.02 19.75
C LEU A 59 0.53 -2.37 21.01
N ALA A 60 -0.11 -2.49 22.16
CA ALA A 60 0.58 -2.90 23.38
C ALA A 60 1.13 -4.33 23.28
N ARG A 61 0.40 -5.26 22.64
CA ARG A 61 0.92 -6.62 22.33
C ARG A 61 2.06 -6.58 21.30
N GLN A 62 2.05 -5.62 20.37
CA GLN A 62 3.14 -5.45 19.40
C GLN A 62 4.46 -5.12 20.11
N VAL A 63 4.44 -4.28 21.15
CA VAL A 63 5.64 -3.96 21.93
C VAL A 63 6.32 -5.22 22.49
N ASP A 64 5.54 -6.17 23.06
CA ASP A 64 6.12 -7.41 23.58
C ASP A 64 6.74 -8.28 22.47
N ARG A 65 6.09 -8.33 21.30
CA ARG A 65 6.60 -9.04 20.12
C ARG A 65 7.88 -8.43 19.57
N GLN A 66 7.97 -7.11 19.47
CA GLN A 66 9.20 -6.43 19.05
C GLN A 66 10.34 -6.66 20.03
N ARG A 67 10.06 -6.57 21.35
CA ARG A 67 11.03 -6.91 22.40
C ARG A 67 11.50 -8.36 22.28
N TRP A 68 10.61 -9.29 21.94
CA TRP A 68 10.96 -10.68 21.68
C TRP A 68 11.88 -10.83 20.47
N LEU A 69 11.56 -10.19 19.34
CA LEU A 69 12.38 -10.19 18.13
C LEU A 69 13.78 -9.63 18.40
N VAL A 70 13.90 -8.52 19.14
CA VAL A 70 15.21 -7.95 19.53
C VAL A 70 16.00 -8.92 20.42
N ARG A 71 15.34 -9.70 21.29
CA ARG A 71 16.03 -10.75 22.06
C ARG A 71 16.55 -11.87 21.15
N ILE A 72 15.76 -12.30 20.16
CA ILE A 72 16.18 -13.31 19.17
C ILE A 72 17.39 -12.82 18.38
N GLN A 73 17.34 -11.60 17.86
CA GLN A 73 18.45 -10.98 17.14
C GLN A 73 19.75 -11.03 17.96
N ARG A 74 19.71 -10.55 19.20
CA ARG A 74 20.89 -10.45 20.08
C ARG A 74 21.42 -11.81 20.56
N ALA A 75 20.55 -12.80 20.69
CA ALA A 75 20.92 -14.10 21.24
C ALA A 75 21.31 -15.13 20.18
N LEU A 76 20.67 -15.09 19.00
CA LEU A 76 20.71 -16.18 18.02
C LEU A 76 21.24 -15.75 16.65
N LEU A 77 21.18 -14.46 16.30
CA LEU A 77 21.55 -13.97 14.96
C LEU A 77 22.84 -13.15 15.00
N LEU A 78 23.94 -13.82 15.41
CA LEU A 78 25.27 -13.21 15.55
C LEU A 78 26.14 -13.29 14.28
N GLU A 79 25.67 -13.97 13.24
CA GLU A 79 26.40 -14.18 11.98
C GLU A 79 26.02 -13.14 10.91
N ASP A 80 26.99 -12.77 10.05
CA ASP A 80 26.84 -11.79 8.95
C ASP A 80 25.95 -12.27 7.77
N SER A 81 25.20 -13.36 7.94
CA SER A 81 24.28 -13.79 6.90
C SER A 81 23.07 -12.86 6.86
N GLY A 82 22.85 -12.19 5.73
CA GLY A 82 21.70 -11.28 5.57
C GLY A 82 20.33 -11.98 5.59
N ARG A 83 20.29 -13.33 5.56
CA ARG A 83 19.09 -14.17 5.63
C ARG A 83 19.42 -15.60 6.02
N GLY A 84 18.49 -16.31 6.64
CA GLY A 84 18.67 -17.72 6.98
C GLY A 84 17.54 -18.32 7.79
N GLU A 85 17.78 -19.50 8.37
CA GLU A 85 16.95 -20.08 9.41
C GLU A 85 17.35 -19.54 10.78
N VAL A 86 16.39 -19.37 11.69
CA VAL A 86 16.68 -18.91 13.05
C VAL A 86 17.25 -20.08 13.87
N PRO A 87 18.49 -20.01 14.40
CA PRO A 87 19.09 -21.11 15.12
C PRO A 87 18.26 -21.57 16.32
N GLY A 88 18.00 -22.88 16.43
CA GLY A 88 17.21 -23.44 17.53
C GLY A 88 15.70 -23.22 17.43
N MET A 89 15.21 -22.64 16.33
CA MET A 89 13.79 -22.39 16.08
C MET A 89 13.37 -22.99 14.73
N PRO A 90 13.10 -24.31 14.65
CA PRO A 90 12.80 -24.99 13.40
C PRO A 90 11.65 -24.33 12.62
N GLY A 91 11.86 -24.11 11.33
CA GLY A 91 10.89 -23.49 10.41
C GLY A 91 10.80 -21.96 10.50
N TRP A 92 11.43 -21.33 11.50
CA TRP A 92 11.55 -19.88 11.53
C TRP A 92 12.67 -19.42 10.60
N ARG A 93 12.39 -18.36 9.85
CA ARG A 93 13.35 -17.74 8.93
C ARG A 93 13.55 -16.29 9.30
N PHE A 94 14.73 -15.76 8.98
CA PHE A 94 15.04 -14.35 9.16
C PHE A 94 15.58 -13.72 7.88
N PHE A 95 15.40 -12.41 7.77
CA PHE A 95 15.96 -11.55 6.75
C PHE A 95 16.29 -10.18 7.36
N PHE A 96 17.54 -9.75 7.23
CA PHE A 96 17.95 -8.39 7.57
C PHE A 96 17.72 -7.46 6.38
N HIS A 97 17.17 -6.29 6.62
CA HIS A 97 16.98 -5.23 5.63
C HIS A 97 17.27 -3.88 6.27
N GLY A 98 17.96 -2.98 5.58
CA GLY A 98 18.27 -1.65 6.12
C GLY A 98 18.80 -1.69 7.57
N ILE A 99 18.01 -1.15 8.50
CA ILE A 99 18.27 -1.18 9.95
C ILE A 99 17.38 -2.18 10.71
N GLY A 100 16.56 -2.96 10.01
CA GLY A 100 15.55 -3.83 10.55
C GLY A 100 15.84 -5.32 10.40
N LEU A 101 14.97 -6.09 11.05
CA LEU A 101 14.95 -7.54 11.05
C LEU A 101 13.52 -8.01 10.84
N CYS A 102 13.34 -8.88 9.86
CA CYS A 102 12.11 -9.56 9.56
C CYS A 102 12.22 -11.04 9.97
N LEU A 103 11.29 -11.52 10.78
CA LEU A 103 11.13 -12.94 11.13
C LEU A 103 9.86 -13.48 10.49
N THR A 104 9.98 -14.60 9.79
CA THR A 104 8.84 -15.34 9.23
C THR A 104 8.67 -16.65 9.98
N ALA A 105 7.47 -16.85 10.55
CA ALA A 105 7.08 -18.04 11.26
C ALA A 105 6.73 -19.20 10.30
N PRO A 106 6.71 -20.46 10.78
CA PRO A 106 6.33 -21.62 9.96
C PRO A 106 4.92 -21.55 9.36
N ASP A 107 4.01 -20.81 10.01
CA ASP A 107 2.63 -20.60 9.55
C ASP A 107 2.50 -19.41 8.58
N GLY A 108 3.60 -18.70 8.29
CA GLY A 108 3.65 -17.55 7.41
C GLY A 108 3.50 -16.19 8.10
N GLU A 109 3.23 -16.12 9.41
CA GLU A 109 3.23 -14.83 10.12
C GLU A 109 4.58 -14.15 9.95
N THR A 110 4.56 -12.87 9.56
CA THR A 110 5.78 -12.07 9.38
C THR A 110 5.82 -10.94 10.40
N ILE A 111 6.88 -10.91 11.20
CA ILE A 111 7.15 -9.87 12.20
C ILE A 111 8.33 -9.05 11.70
N ASP A 112 8.05 -7.85 11.24
CA ASP A 112 9.02 -6.93 10.67
C ASP A 112 9.21 -5.71 11.57
N VAL A 113 10.46 -5.35 11.87
CA VAL A 113 10.81 -4.32 12.84
C VAL A 113 12.11 -3.62 12.44
N ASP A 114 12.11 -2.29 12.43
CA ASP A 114 13.31 -1.46 12.40
C ASP A 114 13.96 -1.35 13.79
N ASP A 115 15.29 -1.54 13.87
CA ASP A 115 16.03 -1.35 15.12
C ASP A 115 16.37 0.13 15.35
N HIS A 116 15.57 0.78 16.20
CA HIS A 116 15.81 2.14 16.67
C HIS A 116 16.73 2.22 17.90
N GLY A 117 17.38 1.12 18.30
CA GLY A 117 18.31 1.06 19.42
C GLY A 117 17.64 1.14 20.80
N ASP A 118 16.31 1.06 20.88
CA ASP A 118 15.54 1.23 22.11
C ASP A 118 14.99 -0.05 22.72
N GLY A 119 15.40 -1.20 22.17
CA GLY A 119 14.98 -2.52 22.64
C GLY A 119 13.58 -2.92 22.17
N GLY A 120 13.11 -2.40 21.03
CA GLY A 120 11.83 -2.77 20.44
C GLY A 120 10.65 -2.06 21.10
N ARG A 121 10.83 -0.78 21.46
CA ARG A 121 9.73 0.05 22.01
C ARG A 121 9.05 0.89 20.93
N THR A 122 9.80 1.26 19.90
CA THR A 122 9.31 2.06 18.79
C THR A 122 8.57 1.19 17.79
N ILE A 123 7.34 1.58 17.48
CA ILE A 123 6.48 0.94 16.48
C ILE A 123 6.43 1.81 15.24
N ASP A 124 6.72 1.20 14.11
CA ASP A 124 6.39 1.75 12.80
C ASP A 124 4.93 1.37 12.43
N PRO A 125 4.05 2.33 12.11
CA PRO A 125 2.67 2.05 11.72
C PRO A 125 2.56 1.11 10.51
N TYR A 126 3.45 1.25 9.53
CA TYR A 126 3.45 0.43 8.31
C TYR A 126 3.75 -1.03 8.67
N PHE A 127 4.83 -1.30 9.38
CA PHE A 127 5.18 -2.69 9.75
C PHE A 127 4.12 -3.33 10.65
N PHE A 128 3.55 -2.57 11.60
CA PHE A 128 2.43 -3.05 12.40
C PHE A 128 1.25 -3.44 11.51
N ALA A 129 0.78 -2.53 10.65
CA ALA A 129 -0.38 -2.78 9.81
C ALA A 129 -0.16 -3.95 8.82
N ARG A 130 1.03 -4.02 8.20
CA ARG A 130 1.41 -5.12 7.31
C ARG A 130 1.43 -6.46 8.03
N ARG A 131 1.94 -6.51 9.27
CA ARG A 131 1.87 -7.72 10.10
C ARG A 131 0.42 -8.16 10.30
N ILE A 132 -0.46 -7.26 10.75
CA ILE A 132 -1.87 -7.61 11.02
C ILE A 132 -2.53 -8.20 9.77
N LEU A 133 -2.29 -7.60 8.60
CA LEU A 133 -2.84 -8.08 7.32
C LEU A 133 -2.20 -9.39 6.82
N SER A 134 -1.01 -9.74 7.31
CA SER A 134 -0.31 -10.99 6.92
C SER A 134 -0.78 -12.22 7.72
N LEU A 135 -1.57 -12.03 8.78
CA LEU A 135 -2.00 -13.13 9.64
C LEU A 135 -2.95 -14.06 8.88
N PRO A 136 -2.62 -15.36 8.74
CA PRO A 136 -3.49 -16.31 8.03
C PRO A 136 -4.77 -16.61 8.81
N LEU A 137 -4.68 -16.63 10.15
CA LEU A 137 -5.78 -16.90 11.07
C LEU A 137 -5.71 -15.90 12.23
N PRO A 138 -6.17 -14.66 12.03
CA PRO A 138 -6.11 -13.64 13.08
C PRO A 138 -6.98 -14.05 14.27
N ALA A 139 -6.41 -14.03 15.47
CA ALA A 139 -7.13 -14.18 16.74
C ALA A 139 -7.34 -12.82 17.40
N LEU A 140 -8.01 -12.76 18.55
CA LEU A 140 -8.13 -11.51 19.31
C LEU A 140 -6.76 -11.01 19.83
N PRO A 141 -6.51 -9.68 19.80
CA PRO A 141 -7.38 -8.61 19.32
C PRO A 141 -7.35 -8.39 17.79
N GLU A 142 -6.41 -8.99 17.07
CA GLU A 142 -6.14 -8.73 15.65
C GLU A 142 -7.37 -9.01 14.74
N GLU A 143 -8.17 -10.03 15.05
CA GLU A 143 -9.44 -10.31 14.35
C GLU A 143 -10.42 -9.13 14.38
N ARG A 144 -10.59 -8.51 15.56
CA ARG A 144 -11.50 -7.37 15.72
C ARG A 144 -10.92 -6.12 15.12
N LEU A 145 -9.61 -5.96 15.21
CA LEU A 145 -8.93 -4.88 14.51
C LEU A 145 -9.18 -4.95 13.00
N LEU A 146 -9.09 -6.14 12.39
CA LEU A 146 -9.41 -6.33 10.97
C LEU A 146 -10.90 -6.11 10.65
N ALA A 147 -11.80 -6.49 11.55
CA ALA A 147 -13.23 -6.27 11.37
C ALA A 147 -13.61 -4.78 11.35
N PHE A 148 -12.90 -3.94 12.11
CA PHE A 148 -13.10 -2.50 12.09
C PHE A 148 -12.23 -1.83 11.02
N LEU A 149 -10.92 -2.03 11.05
CA LEU A 149 -9.92 -1.35 10.23
C LEU A 149 -9.27 -2.35 9.25
N PRO A 150 -9.96 -2.79 8.19
CA PRO A 150 -9.53 -3.89 7.32
C PRO A 150 -8.32 -3.57 6.43
N THR A 151 -7.81 -2.34 6.43
CA THR A 151 -6.71 -1.92 5.55
C THR A 151 -5.58 -1.27 6.34
N ALA A 152 -4.37 -1.30 5.78
CA ALA A 152 -3.21 -0.67 6.41
C ALA A 152 -3.35 0.84 6.53
N ASP A 153 -3.96 1.48 5.53
CA ASP A 153 -4.25 2.91 5.54
C ASP A 153 -5.24 3.25 6.67
N ALA A 154 -6.30 2.46 6.86
CA ALA A 154 -7.27 2.65 7.95
C ALA A 154 -6.62 2.49 9.34
N MET A 155 -5.78 1.46 9.53
CA MET A 155 -5.03 1.27 10.78
C MET A 155 -4.08 2.44 11.04
N THR A 156 -3.33 2.88 10.03
CA THR A 156 -2.39 3.99 10.14
C THR A 156 -3.11 5.31 10.46
N ALA A 157 -4.27 5.55 9.83
CA ALA A 157 -5.10 6.72 10.13
C ALA A 157 -5.62 6.67 11.58
N ALA A 158 -6.11 5.52 12.04
CA ALA A 158 -6.57 5.36 13.42
C ALA A 158 -5.42 5.49 14.45
N ILE A 159 -4.20 5.05 14.12
CA ILE A 159 -3.00 5.29 14.94
C ILE A 159 -2.72 6.79 15.07
N ARG A 160 -2.86 7.56 13.99
CA ARG A 160 -2.72 9.03 14.06
C ARG A 160 -3.78 9.65 14.96
N GLU A 161 -5.02 9.19 14.91
CA GLU A 161 -6.08 9.64 15.82
C GLU A 161 -5.74 9.35 17.29
N LEU A 162 -5.25 8.15 17.60
CA LEU A 162 -4.76 7.82 18.95
C LEU A 162 -3.61 8.75 19.39
N SER A 163 -2.76 9.15 18.45
CA SER A 163 -1.65 10.08 18.72
C SER A 163 -2.15 11.50 18.98
N GLU A 164 -3.15 11.97 18.22
CA GLU A 164 -3.85 13.25 18.42
C GLU A 164 -4.60 13.28 19.77
N GLU A 165 -5.09 12.14 20.24
CA GLU A 165 -5.71 11.95 21.57
C GLU A 165 -4.70 11.77 22.71
N ALA A 166 -3.40 11.91 22.42
CA ALA A 166 -2.30 11.71 23.38
C ALA A 166 -2.27 10.30 24.02
N LEU A 167 -2.80 9.29 23.32
CA LEU A 167 -2.72 7.87 23.69
C LEU A 167 -1.45 7.18 23.17
N LEU A 168 -0.71 7.86 22.28
CA LEU A 168 0.57 7.43 21.74
C LEU A 168 1.55 8.61 21.77
N VAL A 169 2.84 8.30 21.84
CA VAL A 169 3.93 9.28 21.86
C VAL A 169 4.64 9.25 20.51
N PRO A 170 4.36 10.20 19.59
CA PRO A 170 5.06 10.24 18.30
C PRO A 170 6.55 10.56 18.49
N ASP A 171 7.39 10.09 17.58
CA ASP A 171 8.80 10.50 17.53
C ASP A 171 8.96 11.93 16.96
N GLU A 172 10.18 12.45 17.01
CA GLU A 172 10.49 13.82 16.53
C GLU A 172 10.14 14.02 15.05
N LYS A 173 10.20 12.95 14.25
CA LYS A 173 10.00 13.01 12.80
C LYS A 173 8.57 12.63 12.39
N GLY A 174 7.75 12.14 13.32
CA GLY A 174 6.34 11.82 13.15
C GLY A 174 6.04 10.59 12.29
N TYR A 175 7.02 9.71 12.03
CA TYR A 175 6.80 8.48 11.24
C TYR A 175 6.73 7.21 12.08
N VAL A 176 7.27 7.23 13.30
CA VAL A 176 7.14 6.15 14.27
C VAL A 176 6.59 6.68 15.59
N PHE A 177 6.15 5.79 16.46
CA PHE A 177 5.57 6.16 17.74
C PHE A 177 5.87 5.13 18.82
N ARG A 178 5.62 5.51 20.06
CA ARG A 178 5.61 4.60 21.22
C ARG A 178 4.22 4.58 21.84
N VAL A 179 3.85 3.46 22.44
CA VAL A 179 2.68 3.46 23.34
C VAL A 179 3.04 4.21 24.63
N LEU A 180 2.04 4.66 25.39
CA LEU A 180 2.30 5.33 26.66
C LEU A 180 3.14 4.43 27.61
N PRO A 181 4.03 5.00 28.44
CA PRO A 181 4.87 4.23 29.36
C PRO A 181 4.08 3.25 30.23
N GLU A 182 2.91 3.68 30.71
CA GLU A 182 2.03 2.87 31.55
C GLU A 182 1.40 1.68 30.78
N LEU A 183 1.27 1.74 29.45
CA LEU A 183 0.89 0.61 28.61
C LEU A 183 2.10 -0.26 28.25
N GLU A 184 3.29 0.34 28.07
CA GLU A 184 4.53 -0.41 27.85
C GLU A 184 4.84 -1.37 29.01
N GLU A 185 4.53 -0.96 30.24
CA GLU A 185 4.64 -1.78 31.46
C GLU A 185 3.66 -2.95 31.47
N LEU A 186 2.49 -2.79 30.85
CA LEU A 186 1.45 -3.81 30.75
C LEU A 186 1.60 -4.71 29.52
N ALA A 187 2.52 -4.41 28.60
CA ALA A 187 2.67 -5.08 27.31
C ALA A 187 2.77 -6.61 27.43
N ALA A 188 3.64 -7.11 28.34
CA ALA A 188 3.80 -8.55 28.56
C ALA A 188 2.54 -9.20 29.15
N ALA A 189 1.87 -8.52 30.09
CA ALA A 189 0.61 -9.00 30.66
C ALA A 189 -0.49 -9.07 29.59
N LEU A 190 -0.60 -8.05 28.74
CA LEU A 190 -1.54 -8.01 27.62
C LEU A 190 -1.21 -9.08 26.55
N ALA A 191 0.06 -9.32 26.26
CA ALA A 191 0.50 -10.34 25.33
C ALA A 191 0.19 -11.76 25.81
N SER A 192 0.21 -11.98 27.13
CA SER A 192 -0.07 -13.29 27.75
C SER A 192 -1.56 -13.65 27.82
N ILE A 193 -2.46 -12.74 27.42
CA ILE A 193 -3.89 -13.00 27.46
C ILE A 193 -4.27 -14.03 26.41
N ASP A 194 -4.71 -15.20 26.87
CA ASP A 194 -5.34 -16.20 26.02
C ASP A 194 -6.82 -15.90 25.83
N PHE A 195 -7.20 -15.49 24.62
CA PHE A 195 -8.57 -15.20 24.22
C PHE A 195 -9.35 -16.42 23.70
N SER A 196 -8.79 -17.64 23.78
CA SER A 196 -9.55 -18.88 23.53
C SER A 196 -10.68 -19.09 24.55
N ASP A 197 -10.54 -18.50 25.74
CA ASP A 197 -11.52 -18.48 26.83
C ASP A 197 -12.69 -17.52 26.54
N ALA A 198 -13.90 -18.08 26.38
CA ALA A 198 -15.11 -17.33 26.06
C ALA A 198 -15.48 -16.30 27.13
N GLU A 199 -15.33 -16.61 28.42
CA GLU A 199 -15.62 -15.66 29.50
C GLU A 199 -14.67 -14.47 29.44
N ARG A 200 -13.43 -14.72 29.03
CA ARG A 200 -12.43 -13.67 28.82
C ARG A 200 -12.79 -12.80 27.64
N ARG A 201 -13.19 -13.38 26.51
CA ARG A 201 -13.65 -12.60 25.33
C ARG A 201 -14.82 -11.70 25.70
N VAL A 202 -15.82 -12.23 26.40
CA VAL A 202 -16.96 -11.44 26.85
C VAL A 202 -16.53 -10.31 27.78
N ARG A 203 -15.71 -10.59 28.81
CA ARG A 203 -15.25 -9.55 29.73
C ARG A 203 -14.54 -8.42 28.98
N TRP A 204 -13.64 -8.76 28.06
CA TRP A 204 -12.92 -7.75 27.29
C TRP A 204 -13.85 -6.97 26.37
N ALA A 205 -14.77 -7.63 25.67
CA ALA A 205 -15.76 -6.94 24.85
C ALA A 205 -16.67 -6.00 25.66
N GLU A 206 -17.05 -6.37 26.89
CA GLU A 206 -17.79 -5.49 27.83
C GLU A 206 -17.00 -4.23 28.19
N HIS A 207 -15.72 -4.38 28.52
CA HIS A 207 -14.87 -3.25 28.93
C HIS A 207 -14.51 -2.34 27.76
N LEU A 208 -14.20 -2.93 26.60
CA LEU A 208 -13.78 -2.19 25.41
C LEU A 208 -14.97 -1.65 24.60
N GLY A 209 -16.20 -1.88 25.04
CA GLY A 209 -17.38 -1.37 24.36
C GLY A 209 -17.73 -2.10 23.06
N ASP A 210 -17.25 -3.32 22.84
CA ASP A 210 -17.51 -4.10 21.62
C ASP A 210 -18.81 -4.92 21.75
N LEU A 211 -19.93 -4.22 21.64
CA LEU A 211 -21.30 -4.74 21.70
C LEU A 211 -21.60 -5.72 20.57
N ASP A 212 -20.94 -5.61 19.43
CA ASP A 212 -21.06 -6.56 18.33
C ASP A 212 -20.46 -7.92 18.69
N LEU A 213 -19.25 -7.95 19.27
CA LEU A 213 -18.67 -9.19 19.79
C LEU A 213 -19.50 -9.76 20.95
N LEU A 214 -20.02 -8.91 21.85
CA LEU A 214 -20.90 -9.36 22.93
C LEU A 214 -22.18 -10.03 22.42
N ALA A 215 -22.80 -9.48 21.37
CA ALA A 215 -23.98 -10.08 20.79
C ALA A 215 -23.72 -11.46 20.19
N ARG A 216 -22.50 -11.71 19.67
CA ARG A 216 -22.08 -13.04 19.18
C ARG A 216 -21.86 -14.04 20.32
N GLU A 217 -21.18 -13.61 21.38
CA GLU A 217 -20.85 -14.49 22.52
C GLU A 217 -22.05 -14.73 23.45
N ARG A 218 -22.96 -13.76 23.56
CA ARG A 218 -24.18 -13.84 24.39
C ARG A 218 -25.41 -13.33 23.61
N PRO A 219 -25.95 -14.13 22.67
CA PRO A 219 -27.06 -13.71 21.82
C PRO A 219 -28.34 -13.44 22.60
N SER A 220 -28.93 -12.27 22.39
CA SER A 220 -30.24 -11.88 22.89
C SER A 220 -30.81 -10.75 22.03
N THR A 221 -32.12 -10.52 22.07
CA THR A 221 -32.73 -9.39 21.36
C THR A 221 -32.15 -8.05 21.84
N ALA A 222 -31.85 -7.93 23.13
CA ALA A 222 -31.26 -6.71 23.71
C ALA A 222 -29.80 -6.50 23.25
N SER A 223 -28.99 -7.57 23.19
CA SER A 223 -27.61 -7.47 22.71
C SER A 223 -27.55 -7.16 21.21
N GLU A 224 -28.44 -7.73 20.38
CA GLU A 224 -28.48 -7.42 18.94
C GLU A 224 -28.90 -5.97 18.67
N ALA A 225 -29.86 -5.43 19.44
CA ALA A 225 -30.24 -4.02 19.34
C ALA A 225 -29.06 -3.09 19.69
N ARG A 226 -28.27 -3.45 20.70
CA ARG A 226 -27.05 -2.73 21.09
C ARG A 226 -25.93 -2.85 20.05
N ALA A 227 -25.73 -4.04 19.48
CA ALA A 227 -24.79 -4.26 18.38
C ALA A 227 -25.17 -3.42 17.15
N THR A 228 -26.46 -3.38 16.80
CA THR A 228 -26.99 -2.54 15.72
C THR A 228 -26.71 -1.06 15.96
N ALA A 229 -26.93 -0.57 17.19
CA ALA A 229 -26.61 0.81 17.56
C ALA A 229 -25.10 1.13 17.45
N GLN A 230 -24.23 0.18 17.83
CA GLN A 230 -22.78 0.30 17.63
C GLN A 230 -22.41 0.32 16.14
N ARG A 231 -22.94 -0.58 15.31
CA ARG A 231 -22.70 -0.58 13.86
C ARG A 231 -23.10 0.76 13.24
N ALA A 232 -24.22 1.33 13.68
CA ALA A 232 -24.64 2.67 13.26
C ALA A 232 -23.69 3.79 13.74
N ALA A 233 -23.14 3.68 14.96
CA ALA A 233 -22.13 4.60 15.46
C ALA A 233 -20.82 4.50 14.65
N TYR A 234 -20.40 3.28 14.32
CA TYR A 234 -19.23 3.03 13.49
C TYR A 234 -19.39 3.59 12.08
N LYS A 235 -20.56 3.39 11.45
CA LYS A 235 -20.90 4.03 10.17
C LYS A 235 -20.80 5.56 10.24
N ARG A 236 -21.30 6.20 11.31
CA ARG A 236 -21.16 7.65 11.49
C ARG A 236 -19.72 8.10 11.68
N TYR A 237 -18.92 7.33 12.42
CA TYR A 237 -17.49 7.57 12.57
C TYR A 237 -16.79 7.57 11.21
N LEU A 238 -17.01 6.54 10.39
CA LEU A 238 -16.41 6.44 9.05
C LEU A 238 -16.84 7.58 8.13
N LEU A 239 -18.15 7.89 8.09
CA LEU A 239 -18.69 9.02 7.32
C LEU A 239 -18.05 10.36 7.74
N ALA A 240 -17.84 10.58 9.04
CA ALA A 240 -17.18 11.78 9.53
C ALA A 240 -15.70 11.86 9.15
N ARG A 241 -15.01 10.72 8.98
CA ARG A 241 -13.60 10.67 8.56
C ARG A 241 -13.42 10.81 7.06
N ILE A 242 -14.35 10.32 6.24
CA ILE A 242 -14.30 10.57 4.80
C ILE A 242 -14.61 12.03 4.44
N ALA A 243 -15.35 12.74 5.28
CA ALA A 243 -15.58 14.18 5.13
C ALA A 243 -14.32 15.04 5.40
N ARG A 244 -13.22 14.44 5.88
CA ARG A 244 -11.93 15.12 6.11
C ARG A 244 -10.94 14.70 5.03
N ASP A 245 -10.53 15.64 4.17
CA ASP A 245 -9.68 15.37 3.00
C ASP A 245 -8.41 14.57 3.32
N SER A 246 -7.75 14.85 4.45
CA SER A 246 -6.48 14.22 4.83
C SER A 246 -6.60 12.74 5.21
N THR A 247 -7.78 12.28 5.63
CA THR A 247 -8.05 10.90 6.05
C THR A 247 -8.98 10.15 5.10
N ALA A 248 -9.60 10.85 4.14
CA ALA A 248 -10.70 10.30 3.37
C ALA A 248 -10.35 8.99 2.66
N ARG A 249 -9.20 8.96 1.96
CA ARG A 249 -8.71 7.75 1.28
C ARG A 249 -8.67 6.52 2.19
N ALA A 250 -8.19 6.68 3.42
CA ALA A 250 -7.96 5.57 4.34
C ALA A 250 -9.26 4.87 4.78
N PHE A 251 -10.39 5.58 4.73
CA PHE A 251 -11.67 5.10 5.25
C PHE A 251 -12.70 4.75 4.18
N ILE A 252 -12.34 4.77 2.90
CA ILE A 252 -13.24 4.32 1.81
C ILE A 252 -13.54 2.82 1.94
N ASP A 253 -12.51 1.96 2.06
CA ASP A 253 -12.69 0.51 2.10
C ASP A 253 -13.44 0.04 3.37
N PRO A 254 -13.14 0.54 4.59
CA PRO A 254 -13.97 0.25 5.76
C PRO A 254 -15.43 0.71 5.59
N LEU A 255 -15.66 1.81 4.88
CA LEU A 255 -17.00 2.35 4.65
C LEU A 255 -17.80 1.47 3.68
N GLU A 256 -17.16 0.92 2.65
CA GLU A 256 -17.77 -0.04 1.73
C GLU A 256 -18.37 -1.25 2.45
N ALA A 257 -17.68 -1.76 3.48
CA ALA A 257 -18.13 -2.92 4.26
C ALA A 257 -19.39 -2.67 5.11
N VAL A 258 -19.78 -1.40 5.34
CA VAL A 258 -20.90 -1.03 6.24
C VAL A 258 -22.04 -0.29 5.55
N LEU A 259 -21.87 0.09 4.28
CA LEU A 259 -22.89 0.76 3.49
C LEU A 259 -23.59 -0.21 2.55
N THR A 260 -24.84 0.09 2.21
CA THR A 260 -25.48 -0.56 1.06
C THR A 260 -24.80 -0.09 -0.24
N PRO A 261 -24.89 -0.84 -1.35
CA PRO A 261 -24.30 -0.43 -2.63
C PRO A 261 -24.70 0.98 -3.07
N ALA A 262 -25.98 1.36 -2.92
CA ALA A 262 -26.45 2.70 -3.27
C ALA A 262 -25.85 3.79 -2.38
N GLU A 263 -25.84 3.58 -1.05
CA GLU A 263 -25.24 4.53 -0.12
C GLU A 263 -23.73 4.70 -0.35
N PHE A 264 -23.03 3.61 -0.71
CA PHE A 264 -21.61 3.67 -1.02
C PHE A 264 -21.33 4.44 -2.31
N VAL A 265 -22.12 4.21 -3.36
CA VAL A 265 -22.06 5.00 -4.60
C VAL A 265 -22.26 6.48 -4.32
N ASP A 266 -23.23 6.85 -3.47
CA ASP A 266 -23.49 8.24 -3.09
C ASP A 266 -22.33 8.86 -2.30
N ALA A 267 -21.75 8.12 -1.34
CA ALA A 267 -20.59 8.57 -0.58
C ALA A 267 -19.37 8.80 -1.50
N CYS A 268 -19.08 7.85 -2.38
CA CYS A 268 -18.02 7.97 -3.39
C CYS A 268 -18.28 9.11 -4.36
N ALA A 269 -19.53 9.33 -4.78
CA ALA A 269 -19.89 10.44 -5.66
C ALA A 269 -19.52 11.81 -5.04
N GLY A 270 -19.77 11.98 -3.73
CA GLY A 270 -19.38 13.19 -3.00
C GLY A 270 -17.86 13.42 -2.99
N LEU A 271 -17.07 12.37 -2.73
CA LEU A 271 -15.60 12.43 -2.77
C LEU A 271 -15.07 12.73 -4.17
N ILE A 272 -15.67 12.10 -5.17
CA ILE A 272 -15.33 12.28 -6.58
C ILE A 272 -15.60 13.73 -6.98
N ASP A 273 -16.79 14.26 -6.70
CA ASP A 273 -17.17 15.64 -7.05
C ASP A 273 -16.36 16.73 -6.36
N ALA A 274 -15.83 16.46 -5.16
CA ALA A 274 -15.05 17.43 -4.41
C ALA A 274 -13.71 17.80 -5.07
N SER A 275 -12.97 16.82 -5.63
CA SER A 275 -11.65 17.08 -6.22
C SER A 275 -11.18 16.02 -7.22
N VAL A 276 -10.28 16.40 -8.12
CA VAL A 276 -9.48 15.45 -8.92
C VAL A 276 -8.20 15.13 -8.15
N SER A 277 -8.23 14.08 -7.33
CA SER A 277 -7.19 13.80 -6.34
C SER A 277 -6.99 12.30 -6.16
N VAL A 278 -6.01 11.93 -5.34
CA VAL A 278 -5.76 10.52 -5.01
C VAL A 278 -6.98 9.89 -4.31
N THR A 279 -7.71 10.65 -3.49
CA THR A 279 -8.93 10.17 -2.84
C THR A 279 -10.02 9.82 -3.85
N SER A 280 -10.26 10.68 -4.85
CA SER A 280 -11.27 10.38 -5.86
C SER A 280 -10.85 9.24 -6.79
N GLY A 281 -9.56 9.11 -7.11
CA GLY A 281 -9.03 7.94 -7.81
C GLY A 281 -9.31 6.64 -7.07
N HIS A 282 -9.01 6.58 -5.77
CA HIS A 282 -9.26 5.40 -4.94
C HIS A 282 -10.76 5.07 -4.84
N ALA A 283 -11.62 6.08 -4.65
CA ALA A 283 -13.06 5.90 -4.64
C ALA A 283 -13.57 5.26 -5.96
N ILE A 284 -13.05 5.70 -7.10
CA ILE A 284 -13.40 5.14 -8.41
C ILE A 284 -12.92 3.68 -8.54
N GLU A 285 -11.71 3.36 -8.06
CA GLU A 285 -11.22 1.98 -8.11
C GLU A 285 -12.08 1.03 -7.29
N ARG A 286 -12.61 1.48 -6.13
CA ARG A 286 -13.59 0.70 -5.37
C ARG A 286 -14.89 0.49 -6.16
N LEU A 287 -15.43 1.53 -6.79
CA LEU A 287 -16.62 1.40 -7.65
C LEU A 287 -16.39 0.51 -8.89
N ASP A 288 -15.17 0.48 -9.43
CA ASP A 288 -14.80 -0.37 -10.56
C ASP A 288 -14.68 -1.86 -10.18
N ALA A 289 -14.31 -2.15 -8.93
CA ALA A 289 -14.28 -3.51 -8.40
C ALA A 289 -15.67 -4.15 -8.25
N HIS A 290 -16.74 -3.35 -8.30
CA HIS A 290 -18.13 -3.78 -8.13
C HIS A 290 -18.97 -3.47 -9.40
N PRO A 291 -18.89 -4.31 -10.44
CA PRO A 291 -19.64 -4.09 -11.68
C PRO A 291 -21.17 -4.10 -11.49
N ASP A 292 -21.65 -4.77 -10.44
CA ASP A 292 -23.05 -4.85 -10.03
C ASP A 292 -23.58 -3.57 -9.35
N TYR A 293 -22.70 -2.67 -8.90
CA TYR A 293 -23.12 -1.42 -8.30
C TYR A 293 -23.71 -0.46 -9.34
N PRO A 294 -24.66 0.41 -8.93
CA PRO A 294 -25.17 1.48 -9.78
C PRO A 294 -24.03 2.31 -10.39
N VAL A 295 -24.24 2.74 -11.64
CA VAL A 295 -23.30 3.65 -12.31
C VAL A 295 -23.22 4.95 -11.52
N CYS A 296 -22.01 5.45 -11.27
CA CYS A 296 -21.77 6.71 -10.58
C CYS A 296 -21.54 7.85 -11.60
N PRO A 297 -22.50 8.78 -11.82
CA PRO A 297 -22.34 9.84 -12.81
C PRO A 297 -21.25 10.85 -12.48
N ALA A 298 -20.80 10.90 -11.22
CA ALA A 298 -19.70 11.77 -10.79
C ALA A 298 -18.37 11.42 -11.50
N VAL A 299 -18.19 10.17 -11.95
CA VAL A 299 -16.97 9.75 -12.67
C VAL A 299 -16.85 10.46 -14.03
N GLY A 300 -17.94 10.56 -14.79
CA GLY A 300 -17.97 11.31 -16.05
C GLY A 300 -17.73 12.81 -15.83
N ARG A 301 -18.33 13.37 -14.77
CA ARG A 301 -18.06 14.77 -14.36
C ARG A 301 -16.61 15.00 -13.98
N LEU A 302 -15.97 14.04 -13.31
CA LEU A 302 -14.55 14.12 -12.96
C LEU A 302 -13.69 14.21 -14.22
N LEU A 303 -13.92 13.36 -15.22
CA LEU A 303 -13.17 13.46 -16.48
C LEU A 303 -13.40 14.79 -17.20
N ALA A 304 -14.63 15.31 -17.18
CA ALA A 304 -14.94 16.58 -17.83
C ALA A 304 -14.21 17.80 -17.22
N ARG A 305 -13.77 17.72 -15.95
CA ARG A 305 -12.98 18.76 -15.28
C ARG A 305 -11.49 18.44 -15.16
N ALA A 306 -11.06 17.27 -15.63
CA ALA A 306 -9.66 16.88 -15.57
C ALA A 306 -8.81 17.76 -16.51
N ASP A 307 -7.63 18.14 -16.03
CA ASP A 307 -6.68 19.01 -16.73
C ASP A 307 -5.29 18.38 -16.63
N PRO A 308 -4.70 17.91 -17.74
CA PRO A 308 -3.37 17.31 -17.76
C PRO A 308 -2.25 18.22 -17.23
N ALA A 309 -2.43 19.54 -17.25
CA ALA A 309 -1.43 20.49 -16.76
C ALA A 309 -1.46 20.66 -15.23
N GLN A 310 -2.60 20.35 -14.59
CA GLN A 310 -2.82 20.61 -13.16
C GLN A 310 -2.95 19.34 -12.35
N HIS A 311 -3.56 18.31 -12.91
CA HIS A 311 -4.01 17.15 -12.16
C HIS A 311 -3.07 15.96 -12.31
N HIS A 312 -2.97 15.17 -11.24
CA HIS A 312 -2.23 13.92 -11.26
C HIS A 312 -2.99 12.84 -12.07
N PRO A 313 -2.34 12.01 -12.92
CA PRO A 313 -3.03 11.09 -13.81
C PRO A 313 -3.81 9.97 -13.12
N TYR A 314 -3.50 9.61 -11.87
CA TYR A 314 -4.11 8.47 -11.16
C TYR A 314 -5.65 8.48 -11.17
N ALA A 315 -6.27 9.58 -10.75
CA ALA A 315 -7.74 9.67 -10.72
C ALA A 315 -8.36 9.59 -12.11
N VAL A 316 -7.65 10.12 -13.12
CA VAL A 316 -8.08 10.12 -14.51
C VAL A 316 -7.97 8.72 -15.12
N HIS A 317 -6.87 8.01 -14.84
CA HIS A 317 -6.71 6.61 -15.21
C HIS A 317 -7.85 5.76 -14.62
N ALA A 318 -8.12 5.89 -13.32
CA ALA A 318 -9.21 5.16 -12.66
C ALA A 318 -10.58 5.49 -13.29
N ALA A 319 -10.86 6.78 -13.53
CA ALA A 319 -12.10 7.24 -14.15
C ALA A 319 -12.28 6.72 -15.58
N ALA A 320 -11.24 6.82 -16.41
CA ALA A 320 -11.28 6.33 -17.78
C ALA A 320 -11.48 4.81 -17.81
N ARG A 321 -10.77 4.05 -16.97
CA ARG A 321 -10.93 2.60 -16.87
C ARG A 321 -12.36 2.22 -16.50
N TYR A 322 -12.92 2.86 -15.47
CA TYR A 322 -14.30 2.64 -15.03
C TYR A 322 -15.31 2.87 -16.16
N LEU A 323 -15.19 4.00 -16.88
CA LEU A 323 -16.11 4.35 -17.95
C LEU A 323 -15.96 3.44 -19.18
N LEU A 324 -14.72 3.14 -19.59
CA LEU A 324 -14.44 2.30 -20.76
C LEU A 324 -14.92 0.86 -20.56
N ARG A 325 -14.69 0.26 -19.38
CA ARG A 325 -15.18 -1.09 -19.04
C ARG A 325 -16.70 -1.19 -19.04
N ARG A 326 -17.38 -0.09 -18.70
CA ARG A 326 -18.86 -0.02 -18.70
C ARG A 326 -19.43 0.47 -20.04
N GLY A 327 -18.59 0.79 -21.02
CA GLY A 327 -19.04 1.30 -22.33
C GLY A 327 -19.69 2.68 -22.28
N ILE A 328 -19.32 3.52 -21.30
CA ILE A 328 -19.90 4.84 -21.06
C ILE A 328 -18.92 5.92 -21.53
N GLU A 329 -19.41 6.95 -22.22
CA GLU A 329 -18.62 8.12 -22.65
C GLU A 329 -17.26 7.76 -23.29
N ARG A 330 -17.23 6.67 -24.06
CA ARG A 330 -15.99 6.06 -24.60
C ARG A 330 -15.07 7.05 -25.29
N ASP A 331 -15.59 7.84 -26.22
CA ASP A 331 -14.77 8.78 -27.01
C ASP A 331 -14.12 9.84 -26.13
N ARG A 332 -14.86 10.40 -25.17
CA ARG A 332 -14.31 11.36 -24.19
C ARG A 332 -13.26 10.69 -23.30
N ALA A 333 -13.52 9.48 -22.81
CA ALA A 333 -12.55 8.78 -21.97
C ALA A 333 -11.24 8.54 -22.72
N VAL A 334 -11.30 8.11 -23.99
CA VAL A 334 -10.12 7.95 -24.87
C VAL A 334 -9.40 9.28 -25.10
N GLU A 335 -10.14 10.36 -25.40
CA GLU A 335 -9.57 11.69 -25.62
C GLU A 335 -8.77 12.18 -24.39
N VAL A 336 -9.35 12.03 -23.20
CA VAL A 336 -8.69 12.45 -21.95
C VAL A 336 -7.47 11.56 -21.64
N VAL A 337 -7.57 10.24 -21.83
CA VAL A 337 -6.42 9.33 -21.67
C VAL A 337 -5.28 9.72 -22.59
N LEU A 338 -5.57 10.04 -23.86
CA LEU A 338 -4.57 10.53 -24.80
C LEU A 338 -3.94 11.86 -24.36
N ALA A 339 -4.72 12.77 -23.80
CA ALA A 339 -4.21 14.03 -23.28
C ALA A 339 -3.23 13.82 -22.11
N PHE A 340 -3.56 12.93 -21.17
CA PHE A 340 -2.68 12.58 -20.05
C PHE A 340 -1.46 11.74 -20.46
N ALA A 341 -1.59 10.86 -21.46
CA ALA A 341 -0.46 10.11 -22.01
C ALA A 341 0.57 11.02 -22.71
N ARG A 342 0.16 12.22 -23.16
CA ARG A 342 1.08 13.23 -23.72
C ARG A 342 1.92 13.96 -22.69
N VAL A 343 1.54 13.94 -21.41
CA VAL A 343 2.31 14.55 -20.33
C VAL A 343 3.63 13.79 -20.16
N GLU A 344 4.75 14.49 -20.30
CA GLU A 344 6.09 13.90 -20.15
C GLU A 344 6.49 13.78 -18.69
N VAL A 345 6.19 14.81 -17.89
CA VAL A 345 6.58 14.90 -16.48
C VAL A 345 5.36 15.32 -15.65
N VAL A 346 5.04 14.51 -14.65
CA VAL A 346 3.99 14.80 -13.67
C VAL A 346 4.63 15.48 -12.45
N ALA A 347 3.98 16.50 -11.91
CA ALA A 347 4.47 17.21 -10.73
C ALA A 347 4.78 16.24 -9.56
N GLY A 348 5.98 16.36 -8.99
CA GLY A 348 6.48 15.46 -7.94
C GLY A 348 7.27 14.25 -8.45
N TYR A 349 7.32 14.02 -9.76
CA TYR A 349 8.00 12.88 -10.38
C TYR A 349 9.05 13.34 -11.40
N ARG A 350 9.94 12.41 -11.79
CA ARG A 350 10.93 12.63 -12.87
C ARG A 350 10.42 12.26 -14.27
N GLY A 351 9.15 11.87 -14.37
CA GLY A 351 8.48 11.43 -15.58
C GLY A 351 6.98 11.28 -15.32
N ASN A 352 6.27 10.65 -16.24
CA ASN A 352 4.86 10.29 -16.04
C ASN A 352 4.77 8.84 -15.56
N PRO A 353 4.47 8.60 -14.27
CA PRO A 353 4.44 7.24 -13.73
C PRO A 353 3.25 6.40 -14.20
N PHE A 354 2.22 7.02 -14.80
CA PHE A 354 1.02 6.34 -15.29
C PHE A 354 1.01 6.11 -16.81
N LEU A 355 2.06 6.52 -17.52
CA LEU A 355 2.11 6.42 -18.97
C LEU A 355 1.93 4.98 -19.46
N GLY A 356 2.48 4.00 -18.74
CA GLY A 356 2.35 2.59 -19.09
C GLY A 356 0.89 2.12 -19.00
N GLU A 357 0.25 2.37 -17.86
CA GLU A 357 -1.15 2.03 -17.59
C GLU A 357 -2.10 2.72 -18.57
N LEU A 358 -1.86 4.00 -18.88
CA LEU A 358 -2.64 4.73 -19.89
C LEU A 358 -2.45 4.13 -21.29
N ALA A 359 -1.23 3.73 -21.66
CA ALA A 359 -0.96 3.09 -22.95
C ALA A 359 -1.63 1.72 -23.06
N LEU A 360 -1.61 0.91 -21.98
CA LEU A 360 -2.28 -0.39 -21.95
C LEU A 360 -3.81 -0.25 -21.96
N LEU A 361 -4.35 0.77 -21.28
CA LEU A 361 -5.79 1.07 -21.32
C LEU A 361 -6.25 1.47 -22.73
N LEU A 362 -5.43 2.26 -23.45
CA LEU A 362 -5.66 2.53 -24.86
C LEU A 362 -5.56 1.26 -25.71
N LEU A 363 -4.60 0.38 -25.44
CA LEU A 363 -4.47 -0.85 -26.21
C LEU A 363 -5.68 -1.78 -26.02
N GLU A 364 -6.19 -1.87 -24.81
CA GLU A 364 -7.37 -2.70 -24.46
C GLU A 364 -8.65 -2.14 -25.08
N HIS A 365 -8.87 -0.83 -24.98
CA HIS A 365 -10.16 -0.25 -25.34
C HIS A 365 -10.15 0.54 -26.63
N ALA A 366 -9.04 1.12 -27.06
CA ALA A 366 -8.96 1.92 -28.28
C ALA A 366 -7.64 1.68 -29.04
N PRO A 367 -7.40 0.42 -29.50
CA PRO A 367 -6.12 0.03 -30.07
C PRO A 367 -5.54 1.03 -31.08
N PRO A 368 -6.31 1.60 -32.04
CA PRO A 368 -5.76 2.54 -33.04
C PRO A 368 -5.01 3.74 -32.47
N HIS A 369 -5.24 4.09 -31.19
CA HIS A 369 -4.59 5.21 -30.52
C HIS A 369 -3.44 4.80 -29.58
N ALA A 370 -3.24 3.51 -29.34
CA ALA A 370 -2.32 3.02 -28.30
C ALA A 370 -0.84 3.10 -28.69
N LEU A 371 -0.52 2.90 -29.98
CA LEU A 371 0.86 2.69 -30.43
C LEU A 371 1.80 3.85 -30.09
N ALA A 372 1.33 5.10 -30.24
CA ALA A 372 2.12 6.27 -29.89
C ALA A 372 2.43 6.34 -28.39
N ALA A 373 1.47 5.96 -27.53
CA ALA A 373 1.65 5.92 -26.09
C ALA A 373 2.58 4.76 -25.67
N LEU A 374 2.45 3.58 -26.29
CA LEU A 374 3.32 2.42 -26.05
C LEU A 374 4.78 2.74 -26.40
N ARG A 375 5.03 3.35 -27.56
CA ARG A 375 6.38 3.77 -27.98
C ARG A 375 7.01 4.77 -27.01
N ARG A 376 6.22 5.70 -26.48
CA ARG A 376 6.67 6.63 -25.42
C ARG A 376 6.93 5.89 -24.11
N GLY A 377 6.09 4.92 -23.75
CA GLY A 377 6.26 4.11 -22.56
C GLY A 377 7.57 3.32 -22.56
N LEU A 378 7.91 2.68 -23.69
CA LEU A 378 9.19 1.97 -23.88
C LEU A 378 10.42 2.88 -23.73
N ARG A 379 10.28 4.18 -24.01
CA ARG A 379 11.34 5.21 -23.92
C ARG A 379 11.18 6.11 -22.69
N SER A 380 10.31 5.74 -21.75
CA SER A 380 10.02 6.56 -20.58
C SER A 380 11.24 6.67 -19.68
N ASN A 381 11.49 7.83 -19.08
CA ASN A 381 12.49 7.99 -18.02
C ASN A 381 12.08 7.35 -16.69
N THR A 382 10.84 6.85 -16.59
CA THR A 382 10.34 6.11 -15.43
C THR A 382 10.57 4.61 -15.63
N PRO A 383 11.48 3.94 -14.86
CA PRO A 383 11.80 2.53 -15.07
C PRO A 383 10.59 1.60 -14.98
N ALA A 384 9.69 1.83 -14.02
CA ALA A 384 8.46 1.04 -13.87
C ALA A 384 7.57 1.07 -15.12
N VAL A 385 7.51 2.20 -15.82
CA VAL A 385 6.74 2.32 -17.07
C VAL A 385 7.39 1.51 -18.19
N ARG A 386 8.72 1.54 -18.31
CA ARG A 386 9.45 0.73 -19.32
C ARG A 386 9.23 -0.75 -19.06
N THR A 387 9.38 -1.19 -17.81
CA THR A 387 9.14 -2.58 -17.40
C THR A 387 7.72 -3.01 -17.70
N LEU A 388 6.72 -2.24 -17.28
CA LEU A 388 5.31 -2.55 -17.51
C LEU A 388 5.01 -2.73 -19.01
N VAL A 389 5.40 -1.78 -19.84
CA VAL A 389 5.11 -1.84 -21.28
C VAL A 389 5.89 -2.97 -21.95
N ALA A 390 7.19 -3.15 -21.64
CA ALA A 390 8.00 -4.22 -22.22
C ALA A 390 7.46 -5.61 -21.85
N ALA A 391 7.09 -5.82 -20.59
CA ALA A 391 6.50 -7.07 -20.11
C ALA A 391 5.14 -7.34 -20.78
N SER A 392 4.28 -6.34 -20.91
CA SER A 392 2.99 -6.48 -21.62
C SER A 392 3.16 -6.85 -23.10
N LEU A 393 4.13 -6.25 -23.79
CA LEU A 393 4.43 -6.60 -25.19
C LEU A 393 5.01 -8.02 -25.32
N ALA A 394 5.88 -8.43 -24.40
CA ALA A 394 6.40 -9.80 -24.35
C ALA A 394 5.29 -10.83 -24.08
N ALA A 395 4.36 -10.54 -23.16
CA ALA A 395 3.21 -11.39 -22.86
C ALA A 395 2.26 -11.52 -24.06
N LEU A 396 2.03 -10.44 -24.81
CA LEU A 396 1.22 -10.48 -26.02
C LEU A 396 1.86 -11.36 -27.10
N GLY A 397 3.19 -11.27 -27.28
CA GLY A 397 3.96 -12.15 -28.15
C GLY A 397 3.65 -12.03 -29.65
N GLN A 398 3.00 -10.95 -30.07
CA GLN A 398 2.64 -10.74 -31.48
C GLN A 398 3.82 -10.18 -32.30
N PRO A 399 3.88 -10.38 -33.62
CA PRO A 399 4.99 -9.91 -34.45
C PRO A 399 5.28 -8.41 -34.37
N TRP A 400 4.25 -7.57 -34.24
CA TRP A 400 4.43 -6.12 -34.07
C TRP A 400 5.05 -5.78 -32.70
N CYS A 401 4.78 -6.56 -31.66
CA CYS A 401 5.39 -6.38 -30.34
C CYS A 401 6.91 -6.55 -30.42
N LEU A 402 7.38 -7.60 -31.12
CA LEU A 402 8.80 -7.83 -31.37
C LEU A 402 9.44 -6.64 -32.09
N ARG A 403 8.80 -6.11 -33.14
CA ARG A 403 9.31 -4.94 -33.87
C ARG A 403 9.46 -3.71 -32.98
N GLU A 404 8.43 -3.39 -32.18
CA GLU A 404 8.48 -2.23 -31.29
C GLU A 404 9.54 -2.36 -30.19
N LEU A 405 9.75 -3.58 -29.67
CA LEU A 405 10.82 -3.86 -28.71
C LEU A 405 12.21 -3.73 -29.36
N LEU A 406 12.40 -4.22 -30.58
CA LEU A 406 13.67 -4.05 -31.32
C LEU A 406 13.98 -2.57 -31.58
N LEU A 407 12.97 -1.79 -32.02
CA LEU A 407 13.12 -0.33 -32.22
C LEU A 407 13.46 0.40 -30.91
N ALA A 408 12.87 -0.02 -29.79
CA ALA A 408 13.19 0.58 -28.49
C ALA A 408 14.60 0.20 -28.00
N LEU A 409 15.08 -1.00 -28.32
CA LEU A 409 16.46 -1.42 -28.01
C LEU A 409 17.47 -0.59 -28.80
N ASP A 410 17.24 -0.40 -30.10
CA ASP A 410 18.13 0.38 -30.97
C ASP A 410 18.25 1.85 -30.53
N ASP A 411 17.18 2.41 -29.95
CA ASP A 411 17.17 3.79 -29.43
C ASP A 411 17.80 3.95 -28.03
N ALA A 412 17.96 2.86 -27.27
CA ALA A 412 18.45 2.92 -25.89
C ALA A 412 19.96 3.19 -25.85
N ALA A 413 20.40 4.16 -25.04
CA ALA A 413 21.79 4.59 -24.97
C ALA A 413 22.57 3.98 -23.79
N THR A 414 21.86 3.43 -22.79
CA THR A 414 22.44 2.91 -21.55
C THR A 414 21.90 1.53 -21.18
N PHE A 415 22.60 0.83 -20.28
CA PHE A 415 22.13 -0.47 -19.76
C PHE A 415 20.84 -0.28 -18.96
N GLU A 416 20.75 0.78 -18.16
CA GLU A 416 19.53 1.16 -17.42
C GLU A 416 18.31 1.39 -18.35
N GLU A 417 18.48 2.10 -19.47
CA GLU A 417 17.39 2.37 -20.42
C GLU A 417 16.93 1.10 -21.14
N SER A 418 17.88 0.22 -21.52
CA SER A 418 17.60 -0.99 -22.30
C SER A 418 17.17 -2.20 -21.47
N ALA A 419 17.36 -2.17 -20.15
CA ALA A 419 17.23 -3.34 -19.26
C ALA A 419 15.94 -4.15 -19.52
N SER A 420 14.77 -3.53 -19.34
CA SER A 420 13.49 -4.21 -19.49
C SER A 420 13.21 -4.68 -20.93
N VAL A 421 13.70 -3.93 -21.93
CA VAL A 421 13.53 -4.29 -23.36
C VAL A 421 14.40 -5.50 -23.72
N ARG A 422 15.66 -5.54 -23.26
CA ARG A 422 16.54 -6.70 -23.46
C ARG A 422 15.97 -7.95 -22.81
N ALA A 423 15.52 -7.86 -21.56
CA ALA A 423 14.88 -8.98 -20.88
C ALA A 423 13.61 -9.46 -21.62
N ALA A 424 12.79 -8.54 -22.13
CA ALA A 424 11.58 -8.87 -22.92
C ALA A 424 11.91 -9.57 -24.24
N LEU A 425 12.93 -9.09 -24.95
CA LEU A 425 13.43 -9.71 -26.18
C LEU A 425 14.03 -11.10 -25.92
N SER A 426 14.78 -11.27 -24.83
CA SER A 426 15.30 -12.57 -24.39
C SER A 426 14.16 -13.54 -24.09
N TRP A 427 13.11 -13.09 -23.41
CA TRP A 427 11.92 -13.88 -23.10
C TRP A 427 11.21 -14.39 -24.36
N LEU A 428 11.01 -13.52 -25.36
CA LEU A 428 10.36 -13.90 -26.62
C LEU A 428 11.13 -15.00 -27.37
N GLY A 429 12.46 -15.05 -27.22
CA GLY A 429 13.28 -16.15 -27.73
C GLY A 429 13.31 -16.26 -29.26
N ALA A 430 12.99 -15.19 -30.00
CA ALA A 430 13.17 -15.15 -31.45
C ALA A 430 14.66 -15.03 -31.82
N ASP A 431 15.08 -15.63 -32.94
CA ASP A 431 16.48 -15.54 -33.41
C ASP A 431 16.93 -14.09 -33.63
N GLU A 432 16.05 -13.26 -34.21
CA GLU A 432 16.29 -11.84 -34.42
C GLU A 432 16.47 -11.08 -33.09
N ALA A 433 15.64 -11.38 -32.10
CA ALA A 433 15.73 -10.80 -30.76
C ALA A 433 17.07 -11.13 -30.10
N ARG A 434 17.49 -12.41 -30.12
CA ARG A 434 18.78 -12.84 -29.59
C ARG A 434 19.96 -12.15 -30.27
N ALA A 435 19.91 -12.06 -31.60
CA ALA A 435 20.95 -11.40 -32.39
C ALA A 435 21.05 -9.91 -32.07
N ALA A 436 19.90 -9.22 -31.94
CA ALA A 436 19.84 -7.80 -31.61
C ALA A 436 20.37 -7.51 -30.19
N VAL A 437 19.93 -8.28 -29.18
CA VAL A 437 20.41 -8.15 -27.80
C VAL A 437 21.92 -8.40 -27.73
N THR A 438 22.42 -9.46 -28.37
CA THR A 438 23.85 -9.77 -28.40
C THR A 438 24.66 -8.63 -29.01
N ARG A 439 24.23 -8.10 -30.16
CA ARG A 439 24.89 -6.98 -30.82
C ARG A 439 24.88 -5.73 -29.94
N TRP A 440 23.73 -5.38 -29.36
CA TRP A 440 23.60 -4.19 -28.52
C TRP A 440 24.51 -4.28 -27.30
N THR A 441 24.56 -5.43 -26.62
CA THR A 441 25.43 -5.66 -25.45
C THR A 441 26.92 -5.59 -25.81
N GLN A 442 27.31 -5.94 -27.04
CA GLN A 442 28.70 -5.84 -27.50
C GLN A 442 29.13 -4.39 -27.79
N THR A 443 28.20 -3.50 -28.09
CA THR A 443 28.50 -2.10 -28.46
C THR A 443 28.33 -1.12 -27.31
N HIS A 444 27.77 -1.55 -26.18
CA HIS A 444 27.53 -0.72 -24.99
C HIS A 444 28.29 -1.28 -23.79
N VAL A 445 28.62 -0.41 -22.84
CA VAL A 445 29.39 -0.77 -21.63
C VAL A 445 28.53 -0.53 -20.39
N LEU A 446 28.35 -1.57 -19.59
CA LEU A 446 27.72 -1.47 -18.27
C LEU A 446 28.61 -0.63 -17.35
N ARG A 447 28.03 0.37 -16.67
CA ARG A 447 28.78 1.17 -15.70
C ARG A 447 28.93 0.36 -14.41
N VAL A 448 30.17 0.06 -14.07
CA VAL A 448 30.51 -0.65 -12.84
C VAL A 448 30.84 0.38 -11.77
N THR A 449 30.28 0.22 -10.57
CA THR A 449 30.55 1.14 -9.46
C THR A 449 31.93 0.87 -8.88
N GLU A 450 32.74 1.91 -8.73
CA GLU A 450 34.04 1.81 -8.04
C GLU A 450 33.83 1.78 -6.52
N GLY A 451 34.30 0.74 -5.84
CA GLY A 451 34.30 0.62 -4.38
C GLY A 451 33.40 -0.51 -3.85
N PRO A 452 33.20 -0.57 -2.52
CA PRO A 452 32.33 -1.58 -1.92
C PRO A 452 30.86 -1.30 -2.20
N GLY A 453 30.12 -2.33 -2.62
CA GLY A 453 28.69 -2.28 -2.91
C GLY A 453 28.37 -2.40 -4.40
N TYR A 454 27.09 -2.31 -4.72
CA TYR A 454 26.59 -2.29 -6.10
C TYR A 454 25.90 -0.96 -6.37
N GLY A 455 26.13 -0.38 -7.55
CA GLY A 455 25.37 0.76 -8.03
C GLY A 455 23.96 0.36 -8.43
N TRP A 456 23.11 1.37 -8.58
CA TRP A 456 21.72 1.17 -9.00
C TRP A 456 21.59 0.43 -10.33
N GLU A 457 22.42 0.77 -11.33
CA GLU A 457 22.41 0.12 -12.64
C GLU A 457 22.83 -1.36 -12.56
N GLU A 458 23.81 -1.69 -11.70
CA GLU A 458 24.25 -3.08 -11.47
C GLU A 458 23.18 -3.91 -10.76
N VAL A 459 22.50 -3.33 -9.76
CA VAL A 459 21.38 -3.99 -9.08
C VAL A 459 20.24 -4.24 -10.07
N GLN A 460 19.88 -3.25 -10.88
CA GLN A 460 18.85 -3.43 -11.91
C GLN A 460 19.23 -4.54 -12.88
N GLU A 461 20.45 -4.52 -13.42
CA GLU A 461 20.92 -5.54 -14.36
C GLU A 461 20.88 -6.94 -13.76
N ALA A 462 21.27 -7.09 -12.49
CA ALA A 462 21.24 -8.39 -11.82
C ALA A 462 19.82 -8.91 -11.57
N SER A 463 18.83 -8.02 -11.44
CA SER A 463 17.44 -8.40 -11.12
C SER A 463 16.46 -8.35 -12.29
N VAL A 464 16.85 -7.79 -13.44
CA VAL A 464 15.89 -7.44 -14.50
C VAL A 464 15.17 -8.65 -15.07
N ASP A 465 15.86 -9.76 -15.28
CA ASP A 465 15.25 -10.97 -15.86
C ASP A 465 14.19 -11.56 -14.92
N GLU A 466 14.48 -11.65 -13.62
CA GLU A 466 13.54 -12.15 -12.61
C GLU A 466 12.35 -11.20 -12.45
N SER A 467 12.62 -9.88 -12.33
CA SER A 467 11.59 -8.86 -12.20
C SER A 467 10.67 -8.83 -13.42
N LEU A 468 11.22 -8.93 -14.63
CA LEU A 468 10.40 -8.91 -15.85
C LEU A 468 9.64 -10.22 -16.05
N ALA A 469 10.23 -11.37 -15.73
CA ALA A 469 9.53 -12.66 -15.80
C ALA A 469 8.29 -12.66 -14.89
N TYR A 470 8.42 -12.11 -13.67
CA TYR A 470 7.29 -11.90 -12.76
C TYR A 470 6.22 -11.00 -13.40
N GLU A 471 6.60 -9.85 -13.94
CA GLU A 471 5.67 -8.92 -14.61
C GLU A 471 4.98 -9.53 -15.84
N ILE A 472 5.69 -10.34 -16.64
CA ILE A 472 5.10 -11.04 -17.78
C ILE A 472 4.02 -12.03 -17.31
N GLU A 473 4.29 -12.78 -16.25
CA GLU A 473 3.33 -13.75 -15.72
C GLU A 473 2.08 -13.06 -15.17
N GLU A 474 2.23 -11.96 -14.41
CA GLU A 474 1.11 -11.12 -13.94
C GLU A 474 0.25 -10.58 -15.11
N ARG A 475 0.83 -10.43 -16.31
CA ARG A 475 0.14 -9.94 -17.51
C ARG A 475 -0.43 -11.02 -18.41
N ARG A 476 -0.20 -12.30 -18.12
CA ARG A 476 -0.65 -13.41 -18.98
C ARG A 476 -2.17 -13.38 -19.20
N ALA A 477 -2.95 -13.33 -18.13
CA ALA A 477 -4.41 -13.31 -18.20
C ALA A 477 -4.96 -12.10 -18.97
N TRP A 478 -4.39 -10.91 -18.73
CA TRP A 478 -4.73 -9.70 -19.48
C TRP A 478 -4.37 -9.84 -20.97
N SER A 479 -3.17 -10.35 -21.28
CA SER A 479 -2.71 -10.51 -22.66
C SER A 479 -3.60 -11.48 -23.43
N ASP A 480 -4.02 -12.59 -22.82
CA ASP A 480 -4.91 -13.56 -23.44
C ASP A 480 -6.31 -13.00 -23.70
N ALA A 481 -6.80 -12.10 -22.83
CA ALA A 481 -8.09 -11.43 -23.01
C ALA A 481 -8.04 -10.35 -24.11
N VAL A 482 -6.94 -9.60 -24.22
CA VAL A 482 -6.83 -8.47 -25.15
C VAL A 482 -6.34 -8.90 -26.54
N ARG A 483 -5.47 -9.93 -26.63
CA ARG A 483 -4.85 -10.40 -27.90
C ARG A 483 -5.86 -10.61 -29.04
N PRO A 484 -7.06 -11.21 -28.84
CA PRO A 484 -8.02 -11.44 -29.92
C PRO A 484 -8.59 -10.16 -30.55
N ALA A 485 -8.58 -9.03 -29.83
CA ALA A 485 -9.11 -7.75 -30.29
C ALA A 485 -8.05 -6.90 -31.02
N ILE A 486 -6.78 -7.30 -31.00
CA ILE A 486 -5.68 -6.59 -31.65
C ILE A 486 -5.35 -7.28 -32.97
N ASP A 487 -5.37 -6.52 -34.06
CA ASP A 487 -4.92 -6.98 -35.38
C ASP A 487 -3.45 -7.47 -35.32
N PRO A 488 -3.11 -8.68 -35.81
CA PRO A 488 -1.71 -9.11 -35.88
C PRO A 488 -0.78 -8.17 -36.67
N ASP A 489 -1.35 -7.39 -37.61
CA ASP A 489 -0.70 -6.32 -38.39
C ASP A 489 -1.05 -4.93 -37.84
N PHE A 490 -1.32 -4.82 -36.53
CA PHE A 490 -1.71 -3.61 -35.81
C PHE A 490 -0.89 -2.36 -36.17
N ASP A 491 0.42 -2.50 -36.30
CA ASP A 491 1.30 -1.40 -36.69
C ASP A 491 1.12 -0.99 -38.16
N ARG A 492 0.84 -1.93 -39.08
CA ARG A 492 0.62 -1.59 -40.50
C ARG A 492 -0.71 -0.91 -40.74
N VAL A 493 -1.76 -1.31 -40.02
CA VAL A 493 -3.11 -0.75 -40.16
C VAL A 493 -3.19 0.68 -39.62
N VAL A 494 -2.42 1.01 -38.59
CA VAL A 494 -2.42 2.36 -37.97
C VAL A 494 -1.60 3.38 -38.78
N TRP A 495 -0.76 2.93 -39.73
CA TRP A 495 0.11 3.80 -40.54
C TRP A 495 -0.11 3.69 -42.06
N GLY A 496 -1.08 2.90 -42.51
CA GLY A 496 -1.46 2.72 -43.92
C GLY A 496 -2.31 3.85 -44.50
#